data_AF-A0A2V6KFZ5-F1
#
_entry.id   AF-A0A2V6KFZ5-F1
#
_cell.length_a   1.000
_cell.length_b   1.000
_cell.length_c   1.000
_cell.angle_alpha   90.00
_cell.angle_beta   90.00
_cell.angle_gamma   90.00
#
_symmetry.space_group_name_H-M   'P 1'
#
loop_
_entity.id
_entity.type
_entity.pdbx_description
1 polymer ?
#
loop_
_entity_poly.entity_id
_entity_poly.type
_entity_poly.pdbx_seq_one_letter_code
_entity_poly.pdbx_strand_id
1 'polypeptide(L)'
;KKFLPNGDVVSKRITFDNPKKNPKWITIVGVIGDMRHFGLDVEPKPEMYVPFAQEPYFTTIYVIRSDQDLGGLLPAIRRELRGIDPALPLANVRTFENVIADSIAPRRLSVVLLGVFAGIAVLLASVGIYGVMSFLVVQRTHEIGVRMALGAQRSDVLKLVLSRSLKLISVGTIIGLIVALMSTHTLRALLYSVSAFDATTFVLVTILLGAVALAASYLPAMRATRADPMVVLGHNA
;
A
#
# COMPACT_ATOMS: atom_id res chain seq x y z
N LYS A 1 -18.18 21.36 -10.70
CA LYS A 1 -19.40 22.12 -11.09
C LYS A 1 -20.38 21.13 -11.70
N LYS A 2 -21.66 21.14 -11.27
CA LYS A 2 -22.71 20.31 -11.87
C LYS A 2 -23.22 21.04 -13.13
N PHE A 3 -23.10 20.42 -14.30
CA PHE A 3 -23.35 21.10 -15.58
C PHE A 3 -24.83 21.19 -15.96
N LEU A 4 -25.66 20.26 -15.47
CA LEU A 4 -27.09 20.22 -15.75
C LEU A 4 -27.88 19.94 -14.45
N PRO A 5 -29.05 20.59 -14.26
CA PRO A 5 -29.91 20.34 -13.10
C PRO A 5 -30.47 18.91 -13.11
N ASN A 6 -30.80 18.37 -11.94
CA ASN A 6 -31.40 17.04 -11.79
C ASN A 6 -32.67 16.93 -12.65
N GLY A 7 -32.66 16.03 -13.62
CA GLY A 7 -33.77 15.75 -14.54
C GLY A 7 -33.28 14.95 -15.74
N ASP A 8 -34.19 14.45 -16.57
CA ASP A 8 -33.81 13.78 -17.81
C ASP A 8 -33.04 14.76 -18.71
N VAL A 9 -31.83 14.35 -19.11
CA VAL A 9 -30.92 15.15 -19.94
C VAL A 9 -30.87 14.65 -21.38
N VAL A 10 -31.47 13.50 -21.66
CA VAL A 10 -31.60 12.99 -23.01
C VAL A 10 -32.46 13.96 -23.83
N SER A 11 -32.13 14.11 -25.11
CA SER A 11 -32.74 15.06 -26.05
C SER A 11 -32.46 16.56 -25.80
N LYS A 12 -31.74 16.92 -24.74
CA LYS A 12 -31.27 18.32 -24.54
C LYS A 12 -30.07 18.60 -25.45
N ARG A 13 -29.79 19.90 -25.68
CA ARG A 13 -28.70 20.35 -26.55
C ARG A 13 -27.64 21.13 -25.79
N ILE A 14 -26.39 20.94 -26.18
CA ILE A 14 -25.21 21.67 -25.68
C ILE A 14 -24.43 22.26 -26.86
N THR A 15 -23.67 23.32 -26.60
CA THR A 15 -22.76 23.94 -27.57
C THR A 15 -21.47 24.35 -26.86
N PHE A 16 -20.34 24.20 -27.53
CA PHE A 16 -19.04 24.70 -27.09
C PHE A 16 -18.65 26.00 -27.80
N ASP A 17 -19.36 26.34 -28.88
CA ASP A 17 -19.22 27.60 -29.58
C ASP A 17 -19.87 28.75 -28.81
N ASN A 18 -19.45 29.98 -29.13
CA ASN A 18 -20.10 31.17 -28.62
C ASN A 18 -21.59 31.19 -29.06
N PRO A 19 -22.54 31.18 -28.11
CA PRO A 19 -23.97 31.13 -28.43
C PRO A 19 -24.47 32.28 -29.30
N LYS A 20 -23.75 33.40 -29.33
CA LYS A 20 -24.09 34.60 -30.11
C LYS A 20 -23.51 34.60 -31.53
N LYS A 21 -22.70 33.62 -31.90
CA LYS A 21 -22.04 33.52 -33.23
C LYS A 21 -22.38 32.19 -33.92
N ASN A 22 -23.66 31.99 -34.24
CA ASN A 22 -24.16 30.82 -34.98
C ASN A 22 -23.60 29.46 -34.46
N PRO A 23 -23.91 29.10 -33.20
CA PRO A 23 -23.30 27.95 -32.53
C PRO A 23 -23.67 26.60 -33.15
N LYS A 24 -22.72 25.66 -33.19
CA LYS A 24 -22.98 24.25 -33.51
C LYS A 24 -23.58 23.54 -32.30
N TRP A 25 -24.87 23.25 -32.38
CA TRP A 25 -25.59 22.52 -31.33
C TRP A 25 -25.40 21.00 -31.46
N ILE A 26 -25.16 20.34 -30.33
CA ILE A 26 -25.03 18.88 -30.20
C ILE A 26 -26.15 18.37 -29.28
N THR A 27 -26.87 17.33 -29.70
CA THR A 27 -27.94 16.71 -28.90
C THR A 27 -27.39 15.58 -28.04
N ILE A 28 -27.75 15.57 -26.76
CA ILE A 28 -27.44 14.49 -25.83
C ILE A 28 -28.37 13.30 -26.14
N VAL A 29 -27.79 12.17 -26.56
CA VAL A 29 -28.55 10.95 -26.90
C VAL A 29 -28.50 9.89 -25.80
N GLY A 30 -27.63 10.04 -24.81
CA GLY A 30 -27.47 9.11 -23.71
C GLY A 30 -26.47 9.60 -22.68
N VAL A 31 -26.50 8.97 -21.50
CA VAL A 31 -25.55 9.20 -20.41
C VAL A 31 -25.01 7.86 -19.97
N ILE A 32 -23.69 7.76 -19.82
CA ILE A 32 -23.01 6.60 -19.28
C ILE A 32 -22.49 6.93 -17.87
N GLY A 33 -22.18 5.89 -17.09
CA GLY A 33 -21.59 6.07 -15.76
C GLY A 33 -20.19 6.69 -15.81
N ASP A 34 -19.77 7.27 -14.69
CA ASP A 34 -18.47 7.92 -14.56
C ASP A 34 -17.32 6.96 -14.89
N MET A 35 -16.36 7.45 -15.69
CA MET A 35 -15.12 6.74 -16.01
C MET A 35 -13.89 7.49 -15.50
N ARG A 36 -12.89 6.73 -15.04
CA ARG A 36 -11.60 7.27 -14.60
C ARG A 36 -10.58 7.24 -15.73
N HIS A 37 -10.81 8.04 -16.77
CA HIS A 37 -9.94 8.11 -17.95
C HIS A 37 -8.55 8.68 -17.62
N PHE A 38 -8.48 9.73 -16.80
CA PHE A 38 -7.23 10.44 -16.50
C PHE A 38 -6.40 9.85 -15.35
N GLY A 39 -6.79 8.69 -14.83
CA GLY A 39 -6.12 8.04 -13.70
C GLY A 39 -7.09 7.59 -12.62
N LEU A 40 -6.72 6.51 -11.92
CA LEU A 40 -7.53 5.95 -10.84
C LEU A 40 -7.59 6.83 -9.59
N ASP A 41 -6.77 7.87 -9.49
CA ASP A 41 -6.66 8.80 -8.37
C ASP A 41 -7.23 10.19 -8.69
N VAL A 42 -7.67 10.40 -9.93
CA VAL A 42 -8.28 11.64 -10.39
C VAL A 42 -9.79 11.48 -10.35
N GLU A 43 -10.50 12.47 -9.80
CA GLU A 43 -11.97 12.49 -9.89
C GLU A 43 -12.41 12.48 -11.36
N PRO A 44 -13.44 11.70 -11.71
CA PRO A 44 -14.00 11.68 -13.06
C PRO A 44 -14.25 13.11 -13.54
N LYS A 45 -13.62 13.46 -14.66
CA LYS A 45 -13.83 14.76 -15.30
C LYS A 45 -15.00 14.65 -16.28
N PRO A 46 -15.67 15.77 -16.58
CA PRO A 46 -16.71 15.78 -17.60
C PRO A 46 -16.12 15.36 -18.95
N GLU A 47 -16.69 14.31 -19.52
CA GLU A 47 -16.31 13.76 -20.83
C GLU A 47 -17.55 13.54 -21.68
N MET A 48 -17.36 13.60 -23.00
CA MET A 48 -18.42 13.31 -23.97
C MET A 48 -17.88 12.43 -25.09
N TYR A 49 -18.77 11.60 -25.63
CA TYR A 49 -18.48 10.77 -26.79
C TYR A 49 -19.31 11.29 -27.97
N VAL A 50 -18.62 11.60 -29.06
CA VAL A 50 -19.24 12.01 -30.32
C VAL A 50 -19.00 10.92 -31.35
N PRO A 51 -20.01 10.50 -32.13
CA PRO A 51 -19.81 9.52 -33.20
C PRO A 51 -18.77 10.03 -34.20
N PHE A 52 -17.78 9.18 -34.52
CA PHE A 52 -16.70 9.53 -35.45
C PHE A 52 -17.21 10.02 -36.81
N ALA A 53 -18.32 9.48 -37.30
CA ALA A 53 -18.94 9.90 -38.56
C ALA A 53 -19.45 11.36 -38.55
N GLN A 54 -19.72 11.94 -37.38
CA GLN A 54 -20.19 13.33 -37.23
C GLN A 54 -19.04 14.31 -37.00
N GLU A 55 -17.96 13.84 -36.36
CA GLU A 55 -16.78 14.65 -36.05
C GLU A 55 -15.50 13.80 -36.20
N PRO A 56 -15.00 13.65 -37.43
CA PRO A 56 -13.79 12.89 -37.68
C PRO A 56 -12.56 13.61 -37.11
N TYR A 57 -11.71 12.86 -36.40
CA TYR A 57 -10.40 13.35 -35.96
C TYR A 57 -9.28 12.82 -36.86
N PHE A 58 -8.27 13.66 -37.08
CA PHE A 58 -7.09 13.30 -37.90
C PHE A 58 -6.23 12.20 -37.25
N THR A 59 -6.31 12.05 -35.92
CA THR A 59 -5.66 10.96 -35.17
C THR A 59 -6.72 10.03 -34.62
N THR A 60 -6.72 8.77 -35.05
CA THR A 60 -7.70 7.75 -34.59
C THR A 60 -6.97 6.53 -34.04
N ILE A 61 -7.38 6.10 -32.84
CA ILE A 61 -6.96 4.83 -32.25
C ILE A 61 -8.05 3.80 -32.56
N TYR A 62 -7.66 2.71 -33.20
CA TYR A 62 -8.56 1.58 -33.44
C TYR A 62 -8.48 0.60 -32.27
N VAL A 63 -9.64 0.28 -31.71
CA VAL A 63 -9.79 -0.72 -30.66
C VAL A 63 -10.47 -1.94 -31.25
N ILE A 64 -9.80 -3.09 -31.16
CA ILE A 64 -10.29 -4.37 -31.69
C ILE A 64 -10.52 -5.29 -30.50
N ARG A 65 -11.73 -5.86 -30.41
CA ARG A 65 -12.05 -6.92 -29.45
C ARG A 65 -11.94 -8.26 -30.16
N SER A 66 -11.12 -9.15 -29.63
CA SER A 66 -10.90 -10.51 -30.15
C SER A 66 -10.54 -11.44 -29.01
N ASP A 67 -10.91 -12.71 -29.13
CA ASP A 67 -10.52 -13.78 -28.19
C ASP A 67 -9.16 -14.41 -28.57
N GLN A 68 -8.58 -14.00 -29.70
CA GLN A 68 -7.26 -14.46 -30.16
C GLN A 68 -6.13 -13.67 -29.51
N ASP A 69 -4.98 -14.32 -29.35
CA ASP A 69 -3.77 -13.66 -28.87
C ASP A 69 -3.23 -12.66 -29.90
N LEU A 70 -2.38 -11.74 -29.43
CA LEU A 70 -1.79 -10.72 -30.31
C LEU A 70 -0.92 -11.36 -31.42
N GLY A 71 -0.30 -12.51 -31.14
CA GLY A 71 0.53 -13.25 -32.08
C GLY A 71 -0.26 -13.75 -33.29
N GLY A 72 -1.46 -14.26 -33.09
CA GLY A 72 -2.36 -14.71 -34.16
C GLY A 72 -3.06 -13.57 -34.91
N LEU A 73 -3.49 -12.52 -34.19
CA LEU A 73 -4.32 -11.47 -34.75
C LEU A 73 -3.52 -10.42 -35.55
N LEU A 74 -2.32 -10.06 -35.08
CA LEU A 74 -1.54 -8.96 -35.66
C LEU A 74 -1.12 -9.20 -37.12
N PRO A 75 -0.69 -10.41 -37.54
CA PRO A 75 -0.40 -10.69 -38.95
C PRO A 75 -1.62 -10.53 -39.85
N ALA A 76 -2.81 -10.93 -39.39
CA ALA A 76 -4.06 -10.77 -40.13
C ALA A 76 -4.40 -9.29 -40.32
N ILE A 77 -4.37 -8.49 -39.25
CA ILE A 77 -4.59 -7.04 -39.31
C ILE A 77 -3.59 -6.37 -40.28
N ARG A 78 -2.30 -6.73 -40.19
CA ARG A 78 -1.26 -6.16 -41.06
C ARG A 78 -1.50 -6.46 -42.53
N ARG A 79 -1.99 -7.65 -42.85
CA ARG A 79 -2.32 -8.04 -44.23
C ARG A 79 -3.47 -7.18 -44.77
N GLU A 80 -4.54 -7.01 -44.01
CA GLU A 80 -5.68 -6.17 -44.43
C GLU A 80 -5.28 -4.69 -44.59
N LEU A 81 -4.50 -4.14 -43.64
CA LEU A 81 -4.03 -2.75 -43.74
C LEU A 81 -3.15 -2.50 -44.96
N ARG A 82 -2.26 -3.44 -45.30
CA ARG A 82 -1.46 -3.35 -46.53
C ARG A 82 -2.30 -3.38 -47.81
N GLY A 83 -3.44 -4.08 -47.79
CA GLY A 83 -4.38 -4.08 -48.91
C GLY A 83 -5.07 -2.73 -49.11
N ILE A 84 -5.20 -1.93 -48.05
CA ILE A 84 -5.77 -0.57 -48.09
C ILE A 84 -4.70 0.43 -48.55
N ASP A 85 -3.58 0.50 -47.83
CA ASP A 85 -2.47 1.40 -48.15
C ASP A 85 -1.15 0.83 -47.58
N PRO A 86 -0.19 0.44 -48.44
CA PRO A 86 1.11 -0.08 -48.02
C PRO A 86 1.96 0.91 -47.21
N ALA A 87 1.72 2.22 -47.32
CA ALA A 87 2.46 3.26 -46.64
C ALA A 87 1.98 3.50 -45.19
N LEU A 88 0.84 2.93 -44.79
CA LEU A 88 0.30 3.12 -43.44
C LEU A 88 1.18 2.42 -42.38
N PRO A 89 1.77 3.19 -41.44
CA PRO A 89 2.55 2.61 -40.36
C PRO A 89 1.62 2.00 -39.32
N LEU A 90 1.87 0.73 -39.00
CA LEU A 90 1.22 0.05 -37.89
C LEU A 90 2.02 0.36 -36.62
N ALA A 91 1.66 1.45 -35.94
CA ALA A 91 2.37 1.98 -34.78
C ALA A 91 1.59 1.75 -33.47
N ASN A 92 2.32 1.66 -32.34
CA ASN A 92 1.75 1.59 -30.99
C ASN A 92 0.75 0.44 -30.77
N VAL A 93 1.04 -0.75 -31.28
CA VAL A 93 0.25 -1.96 -31.01
C VAL A 93 0.41 -2.38 -29.57
N ARG A 94 -0.70 -2.38 -28.83
CA ARG A 94 -0.71 -2.74 -27.42
C ARG A 94 -1.98 -3.51 -27.11
N THR A 95 -1.86 -4.52 -26.25
CA THR A 95 -3.03 -5.16 -25.68
C THR A 95 -3.63 -4.28 -24.59
N PHE A 96 -4.91 -4.49 -24.27
CA PHE A 96 -5.57 -3.72 -23.23
C PHE A 96 -4.93 -3.94 -21.85
N GLU A 97 -4.42 -5.16 -21.59
CA GLU A 97 -3.66 -5.50 -20.38
C GLU A 97 -2.40 -4.65 -20.27
N ASN A 98 -1.66 -4.45 -21.37
CA ASN A 98 -0.46 -3.61 -21.36
C ASN A 98 -0.81 -2.15 -21.14
N VAL A 99 -1.94 -1.66 -21.67
CA VAL A 99 -2.41 -0.29 -21.41
C VAL A 99 -2.76 -0.10 -19.93
N ILE A 100 -3.45 -1.07 -19.33
CA ILE A 100 -3.74 -1.07 -17.90
C ILE A 100 -2.44 -1.14 -17.08
N ALA A 101 -1.50 -2.02 -17.43
CA ALA A 101 -0.25 -2.19 -16.71
C ALA A 101 0.58 -0.90 -16.67
N ASP A 102 0.72 -0.21 -17.80
CA ASP A 102 1.46 1.05 -17.88
C ASP A 102 0.78 2.17 -17.10
N SER A 103 -0.56 2.16 -17.00
CA SER A 103 -1.30 3.14 -16.19
C SER A 103 -0.98 3.04 -14.69
N ILE A 104 -0.49 1.88 -14.22
CA ILE A 104 -0.17 1.61 -12.81
C ILE A 104 1.36 1.53 -12.60
N ALA A 105 2.16 1.42 -13.66
CA ALA A 105 3.60 1.16 -13.58
C ALA A 105 4.39 2.16 -12.70
N PRO A 106 4.20 3.49 -12.78
CA PRO A 106 4.91 4.44 -11.92
C PRO A 106 4.61 4.20 -10.44
N ARG A 107 3.38 3.82 -10.12
CA ARG A 107 2.91 3.59 -8.75
C ARG A 107 3.50 2.31 -8.15
N ARG A 108 3.76 1.29 -8.98
CA ARG A 108 4.33 0.01 -8.54
C ARG A 108 5.74 0.17 -7.96
N LEU A 109 6.58 1.00 -8.57
CA LEU A 109 7.94 1.24 -8.07
C LEU A 109 7.94 1.88 -6.69
N SER A 110 7.10 2.91 -6.47
CA SER A 110 6.97 3.56 -5.16
C SER A 110 6.49 2.60 -4.08
N VAL A 111 5.50 1.75 -4.40
CA VAL A 111 4.98 0.74 -3.45
C VAL A 111 6.06 -0.28 -3.10
N VAL A 112 6.84 -0.76 -4.08
CA VAL A 112 7.94 -1.70 -3.84
C VAL A 112 9.02 -1.07 -2.95
N LEU A 113 9.47 0.15 -3.27
CA LEU A 113 10.47 0.85 -2.47
C LEU A 113 10.00 1.11 -1.04
N LEU A 114 8.75 1.57 -0.88
CA LEU A 114 8.16 1.80 0.44
C LEU A 114 8.04 0.48 1.22
N GLY A 115 7.67 -0.62 0.55
CA GLY A 115 7.64 -1.96 1.14
C GLY A 115 9.02 -2.43 1.61
N VAL A 116 10.07 -2.20 0.82
CA VAL A 116 11.46 -2.51 1.20
C VAL A 116 11.88 -1.68 2.41
N PHE A 117 11.64 -0.37 2.42
CA PHE A 117 11.97 0.49 3.57
C PHE A 117 11.18 0.11 4.81
N ALA A 118 9.89 -0.22 4.69
CA ALA A 118 9.09 -0.71 5.79
C ALA A 118 9.66 -2.03 6.34
N GLY A 119 10.06 -2.96 5.47
CA GLY A 119 10.70 -4.21 5.87
C GLY A 119 12.02 -3.98 6.64
N ILE A 120 12.88 -3.09 6.14
CA ILE A 120 14.13 -2.71 6.82
C ILE A 120 13.84 -2.05 8.16
N ALA A 121 12.86 -1.15 8.24
CA ALA A 121 12.47 -0.48 9.47
C ALA A 121 11.97 -1.49 10.53
N VAL A 122 11.16 -2.47 10.14
CA VAL A 122 10.69 -3.54 11.03
C VAL A 122 11.86 -4.42 11.50
N LEU A 123 12.81 -4.74 10.63
CA LEU A 123 14.02 -5.47 11.00
C LEU A 123 14.87 -4.70 12.01
N LEU A 124 15.15 -3.41 11.75
CA LEU A 124 15.92 -2.56 12.65
C LEU A 124 15.21 -2.38 13.99
N ALA A 125 13.89 -2.17 13.98
CA ALA A 125 13.10 -2.10 15.20
C ALA A 125 13.18 -3.41 15.99
N SER A 126 13.07 -4.56 15.31
CA SER A 126 13.19 -5.88 15.94
C SER A 126 14.55 -6.10 16.59
N VAL A 127 15.63 -5.74 15.90
CA VAL A 127 17.01 -5.82 16.44
C VAL A 127 17.18 -4.88 17.64
N GLY A 128 16.70 -3.64 17.54
CA GLY A 128 16.77 -2.66 18.63
C GLY A 128 16.00 -3.10 19.87
N ILE A 129 14.76 -3.58 19.69
CA ILE A 129 13.94 -4.15 20.76
C ILE A 129 14.66 -5.34 21.40
N TYR A 130 15.21 -6.25 20.59
CA TYR A 130 15.93 -7.40 21.11
C TYR A 130 17.13 -6.97 21.96
N GLY A 131 17.94 -6.03 21.45
CA GLY A 131 19.10 -5.49 22.16
C GLY A 131 18.74 -4.86 23.50
N VAL A 132 17.78 -3.93 23.50
CA VAL A 132 17.36 -3.20 24.72
C VAL A 132 16.72 -4.14 25.73
N MET A 133 15.77 -4.99 25.30
CA MET A 133 15.08 -5.91 26.23
C MET A 133 16.02 -6.96 26.79
N SER A 134 16.89 -7.54 25.96
CA SER A 134 17.88 -8.51 26.42
C SER A 134 18.85 -7.89 27.42
N PHE A 135 19.34 -6.67 27.13
CA PHE A 135 20.22 -5.93 28.04
C PHE A 135 19.56 -5.66 29.40
N LEU A 136 18.29 -5.21 29.41
CA LEU A 136 17.54 -4.95 30.65
C LEU A 136 17.36 -6.21 31.52
N VAL A 137 17.20 -7.38 30.90
CA VAL A 137 17.11 -8.65 31.64
C VAL A 137 18.49 -9.07 32.15
N VAL A 138 19.53 -8.95 31.33
CA VAL A 138 20.90 -9.31 31.73
C VAL A 138 21.42 -8.43 32.87
N GLN A 139 21.07 -7.14 32.90
CA GLN A 139 21.46 -6.27 34.01
C GLN A 139 20.85 -6.70 35.37
N ARG A 140 19.74 -7.47 35.34
CA ARG A 140 19.07 -8.01 36.52
C ARG A 140 19.51 -9.44 36.87
N THR A 141 20.47 -10.01 36.16
CA THR A 141 20.95 -11.38 36.40
C THR A 141 21.48 -11.58 37.81
N HIS A 142 22.09 -10.55 38.41
CA HIS A 142 22.58 -10.61 39.79
C HIS A 142 21.43 -10.74 40.81
N GLU A 143 20.37 -9.93 40.68
CA GLU A 143 19.17 -10.05 41.51
C GLU A 143 18.49 -11.42 41.34
N ILE A 144 18.47 -11.93 40.11
CA ILE A 144 17.94 -13.25 39.76
C ILE A 144 18.77 -14.34 40.47
N GLY A 145 20.11 -14.27 40.41
CA GLY A 145 21.02 -15.21 41.05
C GLY A 145 20.87 -15.25 42.56
N VAL A 146 20.76 -14.08 43.22
CA VAL A 146 20.53 -14.00 44.67
C VAL A 146 19.19 -14.65 45.05
N ARG A 147 18.11 -14.37 44.31
CA ARG A 147 16.80 -15.00 44.57
C ARG A 147 16.82 -16.51 44.38
N MET A 148 17.53 -16.99 43.35
CA MET A 148 17.71 -18.42 43.11
C MET A 148 18.51 -19.08 44.26
N ALA A 149 19.54 -18.41 44.77
CA ALA A 149 20.31 -18.89 45.93
C ALA A 149 19.49 -18.92 47.24
N LEU A 150 18.51 -18.01 47.36
CA LEU A 150 17.53 -18.02 48.46
C LEU A 150 16.40 -19.07 48.28
N GLY A 151 16.45 -19.89 47.23
CA GLY A 151 15.50 -20.99 47.01
C GLY A 151 14.25 -20.62 46.20
N ALA A 152 14.22 -19.47 45.52
CA ALA A 152 13.08 -19.11 44.67
C ALA A 152 12.90 -20.10 43.52
N GLN A 153 11.64 -20.46 43.21
CA GLN A 153 11.34 -21.31 42.08
C GLN A 153 11.56 -20.56 40.76
N ARG A 154 12.13 -21.24 39.75
CA ARG A 154 12.41 -20.66 38.42
C ARG A 154 11.18 -20.00 37.79
N SER A 155 10.00 -20.57 38.00
CA SER A 155 8.72 -20.05 37.50
C SER A 155 8.37 -18.68 38.08
N ASP A 156 8.69 -18.44 39.35
CA ASP A 156 8.34 -17.18 40.03
C ASP A 156 9.23 -16.04 39.56
N VAL A 157 10.52 -16.34 39.36
CA VAL A 157 11.47 -15.41 38.77
C VAL A 157 11.09 -15.08 37.32
N LEU A 158 10.78 -16.10 36.50
CA LEU A 158 10.34 -15.89 35.12
C LEU A 158 9.08 -15.03 35.05
N LYS A 159 8.04 -15.34 35.85
CA LYS A 159 6.81 -14.55 35.90
C LYS A 159 7.09 -13.09 36.26
N LEU A 160 7.96 -12.83 37.22
CA LEU A 160 8.32 -11.46 37.63
C LEU A 160 9.04 -10.68 36.52
N VAL A 161 9.98 -11.32 35.83
CA VAL A 161 10.71 -10.67 34.73
C VAL A 161 9.76 -10.40 33.57
N LEU A 162 8.98 -11.41 33.16
CA LEU A 162 7.98 -11.29 32.10
C LEU A 162 6.91 -10.24 32.43
N SER A 163 6.42 -10.14 33.67
CA SER A 163 5.41 -9.15 34.03
C SER A 163 5.93 -7.72 33.94
N ARG A 164 7.20 -7.49 34.32
CA ARG A 164 7.86 -6.19 34.15
C ARG A 164 8.09 -5.86 32.69
N SER A 165 8.57 -6.83 31.90
CA SER A 165 8.72 -6.68 30.46
C SER A 165 7.39 -6.39 29.77
N LEU A 166 6.33 -7.13 30.10
CA LEU A 166 4.99 -6.93 29.57
C LEU A 166 4.48 -5.51 29.83
N LYS A 167 4.69 -4.95 31.02
CA LYS A 167 4.31 -3.56 31.33
C LYS A 167 5.03 -2.56 30.42
N LEU A 168 6.33 -2.77 30.20
CA LEU A 168 7.14 -1.88 29.36
C LEU A 168 6.76 -2.00 27.88
N ILE A 169 6.55 -3.24 27.41
CA ILE A 169 6.04 -3.55 26.06
C ILE A 169 4.68 -2.89 25.86
N SER A 170 3.73 -3.07 26.78
CA SER A 170 2.38 -2.52 26.63
C SER A 170 2.37 -0.99 26.55
N VAL A 171 3.19 -0.32 27.37
CA VAL A 171 3.30 1.14 27.35
C VAL A 171 3.93 1.60 26.03
N GLY A 172 5.01 0.97 25.60
CA GLY A 172 5.67 1.26 24.33
C GLY A 172 4.74 1.03 23.13
N THR A 173 3.98 -0.06 23.12
CA THR A 173 2.99 -0.37 22.08
C THR A 173 1.89 0.69 22.03
N ILE A 174 1.32 1.09 23.17
CA ILE A 174 0.27 2.12 23.20
C ILE A 174 0.80 3.45 22.64
N ILE A 175 1.96 3.89 23.11
CA ILE A 175 2.58 5.14 22.65
C ILE A 175 2.90 5.05 21.15
N GLY A 176 3.52 3.96 20.71
CA GLY A 176 3.86 3.74 19.30
C GLY A 176 2.63 3.73 18.40
N LEU A 177 1.52 3.12 18.85
CA LEU A 177 0.27 3.08 18.10
C LEU A 177 -0.35 4.48 17.97
N ILE A 178 -0.35 5.28 19.03
CA ILE A 178 -0.81 6.68 19.00
C ILE A 178 0.02 7.49 18.00
N VAL A 179 1.35 7.42 18.09
CA VAL A 179 2.27 8.14 17.19
C VAL A 179 2.07 7.71 15.74
N ALA A 180 1.91 6.41 15.50
CA ALA A 180 1.68 5.88 14.16
C ALA A 180 0.33 6.36 13.59
N LEU A 181 -0.75 6.32 14.39
CA LEU A 181 -2.07 6.84 13.98
C LEU A 181 -2.04 8.33 13.64
N MET A 182 -1.37 9.14 14.47
CA MET A 182 -1.17 10.57 14.20
C MET A 182 -0.38 10.80 12.91
N SER A 183 0.67 10.00 12.68
CA SER A 183 1.48 10.08 11.45
C SER A 183 0.67 9.71 10.21
N THR A 184 -0.15 8.65 10.28
CA THR A 184 -1.07 8.26 9.22
C THR A 184 -2.08 9.36 8.91
N HIS A 185 -2.59 10.05 9.94
CA HIS A 185 -3.51 11.17 9.75
C HIS A 185 -2.86 12.32 8.98
N THR A 186 -1.64 12.72 9.34
CA THR A 186 -0.88 13.77 8.63
C THR A 186 -0.55 13.36 7.20
N LEU A 187 -0.16 12.10 6.98
CA LEU A 187 0.13 11.58 5.64
C LEU A 187 -1.10 11.53 4.74
N ARG A 188 -2.30 11.34 5.30
CA ARG A 188 -3.55 11.39 4.53
C ARG A 188 -3.78 12.74 3.87
N ALA A 189 -3.28 13.84 4.45
CA ALA A 189 -3.36 15.17 3.83
C ALA A 189 -2.47 15.30 2.58
N LEU A 190 -1.43 14.45 2.46
CA LEU A 190 -0.52 14.40 1.32
C LEU A 190 -0.94 13.35 0.28
N LEU A 191 -1.58 12.25 0.72
CA LEU A 191 -2.05 11.14 -0.10
C LEU A 191 -3.51 11.36 -0.52
N TYR A 192 -3.72 12.06 -1.64
CA TYR A 192 -5.06 12.16 -2.24
C TYR A 192 -5.65 10.77 -2.49
N SER A 193 -6.84 10.50 -1.96
CA SER A 193 -7.76 9.41 -2.34
C SER A 193 -7.35 7.94 -2.03
N VAL A 194 -6.43 7.68 -1.10
CA VAL A 194 -6.18 6.32 -0.58
C VAL A 194 -6.60 6.23 0.88
N SER A 195 -7.35 5.19 1.25
CA SER A 195 -7.60 4.86 2.66
C SER A 195 -6.26 4.57 3.33
N ALA A 196 -5.72 5.55 4.06
CA ALA A 196 -4.40 5.47 4.69
C ALA A 196 -4.37 4.48 5.88
N PHE A 197 -5.54 4.02 6.34
CA PHE A 197 -5.65 3.12 7.47
C PHE A 197 -5.81 1.66 7.01
N ASP A 198 -4.73 0.89 7.16
CA ASP A 198 -4.74 -0.56 7.01
C ASP A 198 -4.63 -1.23 8.39
N ALA A 199 -5.78 -1.57 8.96
CA ALA A 199 -5.87 -2.24 10.25
C ALA A 199 -5.05 -3.55 10.29
N THR A 200 -4.96 -4.26 9.17
CA THR A 200 -4.25 -5.54 9.07
C THR A 200 -2.77 -5.34 9.31
N THR A 201 -2.15 -4.36 8.65
CA THR A 201 -0.74 -4.03 8.83
C THR A 201 -0.43 -3.59 10.25
N PHE A 202 -1.28 -2.73 10.84
CA PHE A 202 -1.13 -2.29 12.23
C PHE A 202 -1.15 -3.46 13.22
N VAL A 203 -2.12 -4.37 13.09
CA VAL A 203 -2.24 -5.54 13.96
C VAL A 203 -1.04 -6.47 13.79
N LEU A 204 -0.67 -6.79 12.55
CA LEU A 204 0.37 -7.76 12.24
C LEU A 204 1.74 -7.29 12.71
N VAL A 205 2.10 -6.02 12.45
CA VAL A 205 3.37 -5.44 12.92
C VAL A 205 3.41 -5.33 14.44
N THR A 206 2.29 -4.97 15.07
CA THR A 206 2.22 -4.89 16.55
C THR A 206 2.42 -6.27 17.19
N ILE A 207 1.76 -7.31 16.67
CA ILE A 207 1.94 -8.69 17.15
C ILE A 207 3.38 -9.16 16.92
N LEU A 208 3.94 -8.89 15.74
CA LEU A 208 5.31 -9.27 15.39
C LEU A 208 6.33 -8.66 16.34
N LEU A 209 6.31 -7.33 16.52
CA LEU A 209 7.24 -6.63 17.40
C LEU A 209 7.01 -7.00 18.88
N GLY A 210 5.76 -7.21 19.29
CA GLY A 210 5.42 -7.73 20.61
C GLY A 210 6.01 -9.12 20.86
N ALA A 211 5.91 -10.02 19.89
CA ALA A 211 6.50 -11.36 19.96
C ALA A 211 8.02 -11.30 20.04
N VAL A 212 8.67 -10.43 19.26
CA VAL A 212 10.12 -10.19 19.34
C VAL A 212 10.52 -9.69 20.72
N ALA A 213 9.78 -8.72 21.28
CA ALA A 213 10.07 -8.18 22.61
C ALA A 213 9.90 -9.23 23.72
N LEU A 214 8.87 -10.07 23.63
CA LEU A 214 8.65 -11.17 24.56
C LEU A 214 9.75 -12.23 24.45
N ALA A 215 10.12 -12.64 23.23
CA ALA A 215 11.21 -13.57 23.00
C ALA A 215 12.54 -13.03 23.56
N ALA A 216 12.83 -11.75 23.32
CA ALA A 216 14.00 -11.05 23.84
C ALA A 216 14.03 -10.94 25.36
N SER A 217 12.86 -10.91 26.01
CA SER A 217 12.75 -10.93 27.47
C SER A 217 12.92 -12.34 28.04
N TYR A 218 12.32 -13.32 27.37
CA TYR A 218 12.21 -14.69 27.84
C TYR A 218 13.52 -15.47 27.71
N LEU A 219 14.20 -15.36 26.57
CA LEU A 219 15.43 -16.12 26.29
C LEU A 219 16.55 -15.83 27.31
N PRO A 220 16.90 -14.56 27.61
CA PRO A 220 17.92 -14.25 28.62
C PRO A 220 17.46 -14.58 30.04
N ALA A 221 16.18 -14.38 30.37
CA ALA A 221 15.64 -14.73 31.68
C ALA A 221 15.74 -16.23 31.95
N MET A 222 15.39 -17.06 30.96
CA MET A 222 15.53 -18.50 31.04
C MET A 222 16.99 -18.92 31.21
N ARG A 223 17.92 -18.30 30.45
CA ARG A 223 19.36 -18.54 30.61
C ARG A 223 19.83 -18.17 32.02
N ALA A 224 19.42 -17.02 32.56
CA ALA A 224 19.75 -16.59 33.92
C ALA A 224 19.25 -17.57 35.00
N THR A 225 18.05 -18.12 34.86
CA THR A 225 17.49 -19.10 35.82
C THR A 225 18.12 -20.50 35.74
N ARG A 226 18.81 -20.81 34.64
CA ARG A 226 19.52 -22.09 34.42
C ARG A 226 21.02 -21.99 34.69
N ALA A 227 21.59 -20.79 34.67
CA ALA A 227 22.98 -20.56 35.02
C ALA A 227 23.23 -20.97 36.48
N ASP A 228 24.34 -21.64 36.72
CA ASP A 228 24.70 -22.17 38.03
C ASP A 228 24.95 -21.00 39.00
N PRO A 229 24.25 -20.90 40.16
CA PRO A 229 24.36 -19.77 41.09
C PRO A 229 25.80 -19.49 41.54
N MET A 230 26.63 -20.54 41.60
CA MET A 230 28.05 -20.48 41.95
C MET A 230 28.91 -19.76 40.89
N VAL A 231 28.58 -19.90 39.60
CA VAL A 231 29.34 -19.24 38.51
C VAL A 231 29.01 -17.74 38.43
N VAL A 232 27.79 -17.35 38.81
CA VAL A 232 27.33 -15.95 38.78
C VAL A 232 27.96 -15.12 39.92
N LEU A 233 28.33 -15.75 41.04
CA LEU A 233 28.98 -15.09 42.18
C LEU A 233 30.52 -15.03 42.06
N GLY A 234 31.13 -15.86 41.20
CA GLY A 234 32.59 -15.95 41.04
C GLY A 234 33.23 -14.95 40.07
N HIS A 235 32.46 -14.11 39.38
CA HIS A 235 32.99 -13.15 38.40
C HIS A 235 33.41 -11.78 38.97
N ASN A 236 33.39 -11.63 40.31
CA ASN A 236 33.88 -10.44 41.03
C ASN A 236 34.82 -10.85 42.20
N ALA A 237 35.87 -11.62 41.90
CA ALA A 237 37.01 -11.78 42.79
C ALA A 237 38.28 -11.31 42.07
#